data_AF-A0A2I0ICZ6-F1
#
_entry.id   AF-A0A2I0ICZ6-F1
#
_cell.length_a   1.000
_cell.length_b   1.000
_cell.length_c   1.000
_cell.angle_alpha   90.00
_cell.angle_beta   90.00
_cell.angle_gamma   90.00
#
_symmetry.space_group_name_H-M   'P 1'
#
loop_
_entity.id
_entity.type
_entity.pdbx_description
1 polymer ?
#
loop_
_entity_poly.entity_id
_entity_poly.type
_entity_poly.pdbx_seq_one_letter_code
_entity_poly.pdbx_strand_id
1 'polypeptide(L)'
;MGSEHRAVKKKNGKIRVSIDYRDLNKASPKDNFPLPHIDVSVDNTARHTQFSFMDDFSGYNQIQMVEEDKVKTSFITMWDTFCYKKYKLRLNLAKCTFGVKLGKLLRYVVSEKGIEVDLDKVRAIMELPPPSTVHEVRNFLGRLNYIAHFIANLTDKCQLLFRLLCKNAAVVG
;
A
#
# COMPACT_ATOMS: atom_id res chain seq x y z
N MET A 1 27.32 12.24 -13.86
CA MET A 1 26.16 12.98 -13.31
C MET A 1 25.61 12.16 -12.15
N GLY A 2 25.75 12.64 -10.91
CA GLY A 2 25.14 11.99 -9.74
C GLY A 2 23.71 12.49 -9.55
N SER A 3 22.86 11.68 -8.90
CA SER A 3 21.50 12.07 -8.54
C SER A 3 21.49 13.12 -7.42
N GLU A 4 20.53 14.03 -7.44
CA GLU A 4 20.32 14.99 -6.36
C GLU A 4 19.62 14.33 -5.17
N HIS A 5 19.83 14.86 -3.96
CA HIS A 5 19.14 14.41 -2.76
C HIS A 5 18.26 15.54 -2.19
N ARG A 6 17.13 15.18 -1.58
CA ARG A 6 16.18 16.10 -0.95
C ARG A 6 15.86 15.69 0.47
N ALA A 7 15.84 16.65 1.38
CA ALA A 7 15.35 16.43 2.74
C ALA A 7 13.82 16.52 2.77
N VAL A 8 13.17 15.43 3.17
CA VAL A 8 11.71 15.33 3.27
C VAL A 8 11.31 15.22 4.74
N LYS A 9 10.50 16.15 5.22
CA LYS A 9 9.93 16.11 6.57
C LYS A 9 8.76 15.15 6.60
N LYS A 10 8.81 14.15 7.49
CA LYS A 10 7.67 13.25 7.73
C LYS A 10 6.60 13.92 8.60
N LYS A 11 5.39 13.35 8.55
CA LYS A 11 4.29 13.67 9.48
C LYS A 11 4.70 13.59 10.96
N ASN A 12 5.60 12.67 11.32
CA ASN A 12 6.11 12.53 12.69
C ASN A 12 7.31 13.46 12.99
N GLY A 13 7.56 14.48 12.18
CA GLY A 13 8.65 15.45 12.35
C GLY A 13 10.04 14.96 11.92
N LYS A 14 10.27 13.65 11.81
CA LYS A 14 11.57 13.09 11.42
C LYS A 14 11.90 13.42 9.95
N ILE A 15 13.15 13.83 9.68
CA ILE A 15 13.64 14.06 8.32
C ILE A 15 14.07 12.73 7.69
N ARG A 16 13.75 12.54 6.41
CA ARG A 16 14.30 11.50 5.54
C ARG A 16 15.03 12.16 4.38
N VAL A 17 16.24 11.67 4.08
CA VAL A 17 16.92 11.99 2.83
C VAL A 17 16.31 11.11 1.74
N SER A 18 15.82 11.71 0.66
CA SER A 18 15.28 11.04 -0.52
C SER A 18 16.14 11.38 -1.72
N ILE A 19 16.68 10.37 -2.38
CA ILE A 19 17.49 10.57 -3.59
C ILE A 19 16.54 10.60 -4.80
N ASP A 20 16.74 11.57 -5.69
CA ASP A 20 15.95 11.75 -6.89
C ASP A 20 16.51 10.89 -8.04
N TYR A 21 16.00 9.66 -8.12
CA TYR A 21 16.36 8.72 -9.18
C TYR A 21 15.47 8.83 -10.42
N ARG A 22 14.73 9.92 -10.65
CA ARG A 22 13.80 10.00 -11.81
C ARG A 22 14.48 9.77 -13.15
N ASP A 23 15.64 10.39 -13.37
CA ASP A 23 16.37 10.23 -14.64
C ASP A 23 17.05 8.86 -14.74
N LEU A 24 17.59 8.35 -13.62
CA LEU A 24 18.12 6.99 -13.55
C LEU A 24 17.02 5.96 -13.86
N ASN A 25 15.84 6.09 -13.25
CA ASN A 25 14.70 5.20 -13.47
C ASN A 25 14.16 5.24 -14.90
N LYS A 26 14.29 6.37 -15.61
CA LYS A 26 13.94 6.48 -17.04
C LYS A 26 14.96 5.79 -17.94
N ALA A 27 16.24 5.86 -17.59
CA ALA A 27 17.34 5.25 -18.35
C ALA A 27 17.49 3.74 -18.09
N SER A 28 17.04 3.27 -16.93
CA SER A 28 17.09 1.86 -16.56
C SER A 28 16.07 1.02 -17.34
N PRO A 29 16.43 -0.21 -17.75
CA PRO A 29 15.48 -1.14 -18.34
C PRO A 29 14.36 -1.45 -17.35
N LYS A 30 13.12 -1.56 -17.85
CA LYS A 30 11.98 -1.96 -17.03
C LYS A 30 11.97 -3.47 -16.89
N ASP A 31 12.04 -3.96 -15.66
CA ASP A 31 11.79 -5.35 -15.35
C ASP A 31 10.28 -5.59 -15.28
N ASN A 32 9.80 -6.57 -16.06
CA ASN A 32 8.41 -7.00 -16.07
C ASN A 32 8.27 -8.25 -15.20
N PHE A 33 8.56 -8.12 -13.90
CA PHE A 33 8.28 -9.17 -12.95
C PHE A 33 6.77 -9.22 -12.66
N PRO A 34 6.05 -10.28 -13.06
CA PRO A 34 4.61 -10.35 -12.88
C PRO A 34 4.30 -10.51 -11.39
N LEU A 35 3.74 -9.46 -10.78
CA LEU A 35 3.20 -9.55 -9.44
C LEU A 35 1.79 -10.15 -9.50
N PRO A 36 1.47 -11.14 -8.64
CA PRO A 36 0.12 -11.68 -8.59
C PRO A 36 -0.87 -10.58 -8.20
N HIS A 37 -2.10 -10.70 -8.69
CA HIS A 37 -3.19 -9.84 -8.22
C HIS A 37 -3.34 -10.01 -6.70
N ILE A 38 -3.74 -8.93 -6.02
CA ILE A 38 -3.88 -8.93 -4.55
C ILE A 38 -4.85 -10.04 -4.13
N ASP A 39 -6.00 -10.16 -4.80
CA ASP A 39 -7.01 -11.16 -4.44
C ASP A 39 -6.46 -12.59 -4.55
N VAL A 40 -5.70 -12.91 -5.61
CA VAL A 40 -5.04 -14.22 -5.75
C VAL A 40 -4.08 -14.50 -4.60
N SER A 41 -3.31 -13.48 -4.19
CA SER A 41 -2.35 -13.62 -3.08
C SER A 41 -3.06 -13.85 -1.74
N VAL A 42 -4.18 -13.15 -1.53
CA VAL A 42 -5.00 -13.26 -0.32
C VAL A 42 -5.73 -14.60 -0.28
N ASP A 43 -6.35 -15.02 -1.39
CA ASP A 43 -7.05 -16.30 -1.51
C ASP A 43 -6.13 -17.49 -1.25
N ASN A 44 -4.92 -17.46 -1.82
CA ASN A 44 -3.91 -18.50 -1.61
C ASN A 44 -3.41 -18.57 -0.16
N THR A 45 -3.52 -17.47 0.58
CA THR A 45 -3.10 -17.41 1.98
C THR A 45 -4.24 -17.78 2.92
N ALA A 46 -5.50 -17.49 2.54
CA ALA A 46 -6.66 -17.75 3.36
C ALA A 46 -6.83 -19.26 3.67
N ARG A 47 -7.58 -19.58 4.74
CA ARG A 47 -7.90 -20.95 5.18
C ARG A 47 -6.73 -21.77 5.73
N HIS A 48 -5.55 -21.19 5.90
CA HIS A 48 -4.48 -21.78 6.70
C HIS A 48 -4.74 -21.61 8.20
N THR A 49 -4.26 -22.57 9.00
CA THR A 49 -4.49 -22.63 10.46
C THR A 49 -3.58 -21.69 11.25
N GLN A 50 -2.42 -21.35 10.69
CA GLN A 50 -1.41 -20.50 11.30
C GLN A 50 -0.74 -19.59 10.27
N PHE A 51 -0.44 -18.37 10.69
CA PHE A 51 0.18 -17.35 9.88
C PHE A 51 1.42 -16.78 10.57
N SER A 52 2.43 -16.45 9.76
CA SER A 52 3.60 -15.70 10.19
C SER A 52 3.81 -14.51 9.25
N PHE A 53 3.73 -13.30 9.79
CA PHE A 53 3.94 -12.06 9.07
C PHE A 53 5.30 -11.50 9.47
N MET A 54 6.16 -11.25 8.48
CA MET A 54 7.52 -10.76 8.69
C MET A 54 7.69 -9.40 8.02
N ASP A 55 8.33 -8.47 8.73
CA ASP A 55 8.68 -7.14 8.23
C ASP A 55 10.18 -6.94 8.43
N ASP A 56 10.85 -6.35 7.46
CA ASP A 56 12.28 -6.05 7.51
C ASP A 56 12.55 -4.58 7.86
N PHE A 57 13.75 -4.30 8.37
CA PHE A 57 14.16 -2.93 8.70
C PHE A 57 14.53 -2.14 7.45
N SER A 58 13.61 -1.33 6.92
CA SER A 58 13.88 -0.53 5.71
C SER A 58 14.24 -1.42 4.51
N GLY A 59 13.39 -2.41 4.21
CA GLY A 59 13.69 -3.54 3.34
C GLY A 59 14.49 -3.28 2.08
N TYR A 60 14.08 -2.31 1.26
CA TYR A 60 14.79 -1.98 0.02
C TYR A 60 16.28 -1.68 0.23
N ASN A 61 16.64 -1.08 1.36
CA ASN A 61 18.01 -0.70 1.67
C ASN A 61 18.90 -1.90 2.01
N GLN A 62 18.29 -3.05 2.31
CA GLN A 62 18.97 -4.29 2.68
C GLN A 62 19.21 -5.20 1.47
N ILE A 63 18.64 -4.89 0.31
CA ILE A 63 18.84 -5.63 -0.92
C ILE A 63 20.23 -5.27 -1.48
N GLN A 64 21.01 -6.30 -1.81
CA GLN A 64 22.35 -6.10 -2.33
C GLN A 64 22.30 -5.57 -3.77
N MET A 65 22.91 -4.41 -4.00
CA MET A 65 23.18 -3.92 -5.35
C MET A 65 24.30 -4.73 -5.99
N VAL A 66 24.11 -5.07 -7.27
CA VAL A 66 25.12 -5.62 -8.16
C VAL A 66 26.29 -4.63 -8.24
N GLU A 67 27.54 -5.13 -8.20
CA GLU A 67 28.73 -4.30 -7.98
C GLU A 67 28.87 -3.24 -9.08
N GLU A 68 28.62 -3.65 -10.33
CA GLU A 68 28.67 -2.83 -11.53
C GLU A 68 27.64 -1.69 -11.52
N ASP A 69 26.53 -1.86 -10.79
CA ASP A 69 25.42 -0.91 -10.74
C ASP A 69 25.48 0.04 -9.54
N LYS A 70 26.35 -0.20 -8.55
CA LYS A 70 26.46 0.67 -7.36
C LYS A 70 26.78 2.11 -7.73
N VAL A 71 27.68 2.33 -8.69
CA VAL A 71 28.07 3.67 -9.14
C VAL A 71 26.88 4.42 -9.74
N LYS A 72 25.91 3.73 -10.33
CA LYS A 72 24.68 4.35 -10.88
C LYS A 72 23.78 4.92 -9.79
N THR A 73 23.90 4.43 -8.55
CA THR A 73 23.15 4.93 -7.39
C THR A 73 23.78 6.17 -6.73
N SER A 74 24.89 6.68 -7.29
CA SER A 74 25.65 7.77 -6.68
C SER A 74 24.84 9.07 -6.58
N PHE A 75 24.96 9.75 -5.45
CA PHE A 75 24.35 11.03 -5.19
C PHE A 75 25.35 12.02 -4.64
N ILE A 76 25.15 13.30 -4.99
CA ILE A 76 26.07 14.38 -4.63
C ILE A 76 25.56 15.07 -3.38
N THR A 77 26.45 15.30 -2.43
CA THR A 77 26.22 16.15 -1.26
C THR A 77 27.17 17.35 -1.28
N MET A 78 26.97 18.31 -0.37
CA MET A 78 27.88 19.46 -0.23
C MET A 78 29.31 19.08 0.19
N TRP A 79 29.54 17.85 0.64
CA TRP A 79 30.82 17.38 1.15
C TRP A 79 31.53 16.43 0.19
N ASP A 80 30.78 15.48 -0.38
CA ASP A 80 31.32 14.47 -1.31
C ASP A 80 30.20 13.76 -2.09
N THR A 81 30.59 12.90 -3.02
CA THR A 81 29.74 11.96 -3.74
C THR A 81 29.70 10.62 -2.99
N PHE A 82 28.49 10.14 -2.71
CA PHE A 82 28.25 8.88 -2.01
C PHE A 82 27.46 7.92 -2.89
N CYS A 83 27.67 6.61 -2.74
CA CYS A 83 26.86 5.58 -3.41
C CYS A 83 26.27 4.60 -2.39
N TYR A 84 25.23 3.86 -2.80
CA TYR A 84 24.56 2.92 -1.90
C TYR A 84 25.49 1.75 -1.52
N LYS A 85 25.60 1.48 -0.22
CA LYS A 85 26.38 0.36 0.32
C LYS A 85 25.46 -0.67 0.96
N LYS A 86 25.87 -1.94 0.85
CA LYS A 86 25.23 -3.10 1.46
C LYS A 86 24.75 -2.85 2.90
N TYR A 87 23.51 -3.22 3.19
CA TYR A 87 23.07 -3.55 4.55
C TYR A 87 22.82 -5.05 4.67
N LYS A 88 23.05 -5.61 5.86
CA LYS A 88 22.65 -7.00 6.16
C LYS A 88 21.13 -7.05 6.30
N LEU A 89 20.50 -8.10 5.77
CA LEU A 89 19.08 -8.37 5.98
C LEU A 89 18.82 -8.47 7.50
N ARG A 90 17.87 -7.69 8.01
CA ARG A 90 17.49 -7.66 9.42
C ARG A 90 15.98 -7.55 9.53
N LEU A 91 15.37 -8.56 10.15
CA LEU A 91 13.96 -8.54 10.50
C LEU A 91 13.69 -7.52 11.62
N ASN A 92 12.57 -6.83 11.50
CA ASN A 92 12.00 -6.03 12.56
C ASN A 92 11.07 -6.87 13.42
N LEU A 93 11.65 -7.51 14.43
CA LEU A 93 10.92 -8.41 15.33
C LEU A 93 9.69 -7.74 15.98
N ALA A 94 9.74 -6.43 16.26
CA ALA A 94 8.61 -5.69 16.84
C ALA A 94 7.40 -5.56 15.90
N LYS A 95 7.59 -5.83 14.61
CA LYS A 95 6.53 -5.86 13.59
C LYS A 95 6.31 -7.25 13.00
N CYS A 96 7.11 -8.23 13.41
CA CYS A 96 6.88 -9.61 13.04
C CYS A 96 5.83 -10.23 13.97
N THR A 97 5.00 -11.09 13.43
CA THR A 97 4.05 -11.92 14.18
C THR A 97 4.18 -13.35 13.71
N PHE A 98 4.16 -14.32 14.62
CA PHE A 98 4.42 -15.72 14.33
C PHE A 98 3.34 -16.60 14.94
N GLY A 99 2.90 -17.62 14.19
CA GLY A 99 1.95 -18.64 14.68
C GLY A 99 0.57 -18.09 15.06
N VAL A 100 0.15 -16.95 14.51
CA VAL A 100 -1.16 -16.36 14.82
C VAL A 100 -2.25 -17.06 14.01
N LYS A 101 -3.48 -17.16 14.55
CA LYS A 101 -4.65 -17.75 13.85
C LYS A 101 -5.36 -16.76 12.92
N LEU A 102 -5.13 -15.47 13.13
CA LEU A 102 -5.75 -14.36 12.44
C LEU A 102 -4.68 -13.32 12.13
N GLY A 103 -4.69 -12.76 10.92
CA GLY A 103 -3.73 -11.74 10.54
C GLY A 103 -4.21 -10.77 9.47
N LYS A 104 -3.56 -9.60 9.40
CA LYS A 104 -3.84 -8.59 8.37
C LYS A 104 -2.83 -8.75 7.22
N LEU A 105 -3.32 -9.07 6.03
CA LEU A 105 -2.54 -9.23 4.79
C LEU A 105 -3.10 -8.35 3.69
N LEU A 106 -2.29 -7.48 3.07
CA LEU A 106 -2.70 -6.65 1.92
C LEU A 106 -4.05 -5.91 2.12
N ARG A 107 -4.31 -5.47 3.36
CA ARG A 107 -5.56 -4.79 3.80
C ARG A 107 -6.78 -5.70 3.99
N TYR A 108 -6.62 -7.01 3.91
CA TYR A 108 -7.61 -8.01 4.26
C TYR A 108 -7.27 -8.66 5.60
N VAL A 109 -8.29 -9.18 6.27
CA VAL A 109 -8.11 -10.04 7.43
C VAL A 109 -8.21 -11.48 6.95
N VAL A 110 -7.26 -12.34 7.30
CA VAL A 110 -7.24 -13.75 6.91
C VAL A 110 -7.20 -14.65 8.14
N SER A 111 -7.96 -15.75 8.06
CA SER A 111 -8.04 -16.78 9.09
C SER A 111 -8.22 -18.16 8.46
N GLU A 112 -8.27 -19.19 9.31
CA GLU A 112 -8.66 -20.56 8.94
C GLU A 112 -10.05 -20.62 8.29
N LYS A 113 -10.95 -19.67 8.60
CA LYS A 113 -12.29 -19.60 8.01
C LYS A 113 -12.31 -19.00 6.60
N GLY A 114 -11.22 -18.34 6.19
CA GLY A 114 -11.10 -17.65 4.93
C GLY A 114 -10.73 -16.18 5.09
N ILE A 115 -11.28 -15.34 4.20
CA ILE A 115 -11.12 -13.88 4.26
C ILE A 115 -12.22 -13.32 5.16
N GLU A 116 -11.83 -12.51 6.13
CA GLU A 116 -12.72 -11.87 7.10
C GLU A 116 -12.79 -10.36 6.90
N VAL A 117 -13.92 -9.78 7.31
CA VAL A 117 -14.16 -8.35 7.23
C VAL A 117 -13.34 -7.63 8.30
N ASP A 118 -12.60 -6.58 7.91
CA ASP A 118 -11.97 -5.70 8.89
C ASP A 118 -13.04 -4.83 9.58
N LEU A 119 -13.36 -5.16 10.83
CA LEU A 119 -14.40 -4.46 11.62
C LEU A 119 -14.09 -2.97 11.80
N ASP A 120 -12.82 -2.57 11.81
CA ASP A 120 -12.44 -1.17 11.93
C ASP A 120 -12.86 -0.38 10.68
N LYS A 121 -12.77 -1.02 9.50
CA LYS A 121 -13.24 -0.41 8.25
C LYS A 121 -14.75 -0.33 8.18
N VAL A 122 -15.44 -1.37 8.64
CA VAL A 122 -16.92 -1.36 8.72
C VAL A 122 -17.36 -0.20 9.60
N ARG A 123 -16.77 -0.06 10.79
CA ARG A 123 -17.05 1.02 11.72
C ARG A 123 -16.79 2.39 11.09
N ALA A 124 -15.64 2.56 10.43
CA ALA A 124 -15.29 3.80 9.76
C ALA A 124 -16.23 4.16 8.60
N ILE A 125 -16.93 3.19 8.01
CA ILE A 125 -17.98 3.44 7.00
C ILE A 125 -19.30 3.78 7.67
N MET A 126 -19.65 3.10 8.78
CA MET A 126 -20.89 3.37 9.53
C MET A 126 -20.90 4.74 10.22
N GLU A 127 -19.73 5.24 10.62
CA GLU A 127 -19.57 6.55 11.27
C GLU A 127 -19.53 7.73 10.27
N LEU A 128 -19.58 7.46 8.97
CA LEU A 128 -19.61 8.53 7.96
C LEU A 128 -20.93 9.30 8.02
N PRO A 129 -20.89 10.64 7.94
CA PRO A 129 -22.11 11.41 7.74
C PRO A 129 -22.74 11.07 6.38
N PRO A 130 -24.07 11.20 6.24
CA PRO A 130 -24.74 11.04 4.95
C PRO A 130 -24.12 11.95 3.89
N PRO A 131 -23.72 11.43 2.72
CA PRO A 131 -23.08 12.23 1.69
C PRO A 131 -24.10 13.19 1.08
N SER A 132 -23.77 14.48 1.12
CA SER A 132 -24.57 15.58 0.58
C SER A 132 -24.05 16.08 -0.77
N THR A 133 -22.79 15.77 -1.11
CA THR A 133 -22.15 16.21 -2.36
C THR A 133 -21.68 15.04 -3.23
N VAL A 134 -21.55 15.29 -4.55
CA VAL A 134 -21.00 14.31 -5.51
C VAL A 134 -19.60 13.83 -5.10
N HIS A 135 -18.78 14.71 -4.53
CA HIS A 135 -17.46 14.35 -4.01
C HIS A 135 -17.55 13.39 -2.82
N GLU A 136 -18.47 13.65 -1.88
CA GLU A 136 -18.73 12.78 -0.73
C GLU A 136 -19.28 11.44 -1.16
N VAL A 137 -20.18 11.39 -2.15
CA VAL A 137 -20.67 10.12 -2.74
C VAL A 137 -19.52 9.31 -3.33
N ARG A 138 -18.60 9.94 -4.07
CA ARG A 138 -17.40 9.25 -4.61
C ARG A 138 -16.48 8.73 -3.51
N ASN A 139 -16.25 9.54 -2.48
CA ASN A 139 -15.42 9.14 -1.34
C ASN A 139 -16.07 7.97 -0.55
N PHE A 140 -17.38 8.03 -0.35
CA PHE A 140 -18.15 6.95 0.27
C PHE A 140 -18.04 5.65 -0.54
N LEU A 141 -18.29 5.69 -1.86
CA LEU A 141 -18.18 4.51 -2.73
C LEU A 141 -16.75 3.95 -2.76
N GLY A 142 -15.73 4.81 -2.76
CA GLY A 142 -14.34 4.38 -2.65
C GLY A 142 -14.04 3.65 -1.34
N ARG A 143 -14.64 4.08 -0.22
CA ARG A 143 -14.53 3.39 1.07
C ARG A 143 -15.35 2.09 1.11
N LEU A 144 -16.55 2.11 0.55
CA LEU A 144 -17.43 0.96 0.45
C LEU A 144 -16.81 -0.18 -0.37
N ASN A 145 -16.01 0.16 -1.38
CA ASN A 145 -15.28 -0.81 -2.19
C ASN A 145 -14.33 -1.70 -1.36
N TYR A 146 -13.84 -1.25 -0.20
CA TYR A 146 -12.99 -2.07 0.67
C TYR A 146 -13.71 -3.30 1.24
N ILE A 147 -15.05 -3.26 1.34
CA ILE A 147 -15.86 -4.35 1.87
C ILE A 147 -16.81 -4.92 0.81
N ALA A 148 -16.70 -4.48 -0.45
CA ALA A 148 -17.63 -4.83 -1.50
C ALA A 148 -17.75 -6.34 -1.73
N HIS A 149 -16.66 -7.08 -1.62
CA HIS A 149 -16.67 -8.53 -1.79
C HIS A 149 -17.49 -9.29 -0.72
N PHE A 150 -17.80 -8.64 0.40
CA PHE A 150 -18.66 -9.22 1.46
C PHE A 150 -20.13 -8.82 1.32
N ILE A 151 -20.45 -7.85 0.46
CA ILE A 151 -21.82 -7.35 0.30
C ILE A 151 -22.42 -7.93 -0.98
N ALA A 152 -23.29 -8.92 -0.81
CA ALA A 152 -24.07 -9.45 -1.92
C ALA A 152 -24.90 -8.33 -2.59
N ASN A 153 -24.85 -8.31 -3.94
CA ASN A 153 -25.57 -7.39 -4.80
C ASN A 153 -25.30 -5.91 -4.48
N LEU A 154 -24.05 -5.56 -4.15
CA LEU A 154 -23.68 -4.18 -3.84
C LEU A 154 -23.99 -3.22 -5.00
N THR A 155 -23.74 -3.64 -6.24
CA THR A 155 -24.00 -2.82 -7.43
C THR A 155 -25.46 -2.40 -7.52
N ASP A 156 -26.39 -3.32 -7.24
CA ASP A 156 -27.83 -3.06 -7.25
C ASP A 156 -28.23 -2.13 -6.10
N LYS A 157 -27.67 -2.37 -4.91
CA LYS A 157 -27.91 -1.53 -3.72
C LYS A 157 -27.38 -0.10 -3.91
N CYS A 158 -26.28 0.07 -4.63
CA CYS A 158 -25.66 1.36 -4.91
C CYS A 158 -26.17 2.01 -6.21
N GLN A 159 -27.12 1.41 -6.92
CA GLN A 159 -27.60 1.89 -8.21
C GLN A 159 -28.13 3.33 -8.14
N LEU A 160 -28.80 3.68 -7.04
CA LEU A 160 -29.27 5.05 -6.78
C LEU A 160 -28.10 6.04 -6.64
N LEU A 161 -27.04 5.66 -5.93
CA LEU A 161 -25.84 6.49 -5.76
C LEU A 161 -25.07 6.64 -7.08
N PHE A 162 -24.99 5.58 -7.89
CA PHE A 162 -24.36 5.65 -9.21
C PHE A 162 -25.12 6.59 -10.15
N ARG A 163 -26.46 6.64 -10.08
CA ARG A 163 -27.28 7.61 -10.83
C ARG A 163 -26.96 9.06 -10.43
N LEU A 164 -26.70 9.33 -9.15
CA LEU A 164 -26.28 10.65 -8.67
C LEU A 164 -24.89 11.08 -9.16
N LEU A 165 -24.04 10.13 -9.59
CA LEU A 165 -22.72 10.40 -10.14
C LEU A 165 -22.72 10.69 -11.65
N CYS A 166 -23.80 10.34 -12.37
CA CYS A 166 -24.00 10.70 -13.76
C CYS A 166 -24.40 12.18 -13.85
N LYS A 167 -23.69 12.97 -14.68
CA LYS A 167 -23.89 14.42 -14.83
C LYS A 167 -25.37 14.73 -15.13
N ASN A 168 -26.00 15.53 -14.26
CA ASN A 168 -27.35 16.13 -14.31
C ASN A 168 -28.45 15.55 -13.38
N ALA A 169 -28.14 14.74 -12.37
CA ALA A 169 -29.13 14.42 -11.33
C ALA A 169 -29.12 15.48 -10.22
N ALA A 170 -30.18 16.29 -10.12
CA ALA A 170 -30.40 17.19 -8.98
C ALA A 170 -30.57 16.37 -7.70
N VAL A 171 -29.75 16.65 -6.68
CA VAL A 171 -29.96 16.15 -5.32
C VAL A 171 -31.05 17.05 -4.72
N VAL A 172 -32.30 16.62 -4.79
CA VAL A 172 -33.41 17.28 -4.09
C VAL A 172 -33.40 16.76 -2.66
N GLY A 173 -33.29 17.68 -1.70
CA GLY A 173 -33.30 17.43 -0.26
C GLY A 173 -34.67 17.12 0.32
#